data_AF-A0A7X9D683-F1
#
_entry.id   AF-A0A7X9D683-F1
#
_cell.length_a   1.000
_cell.length_b   1.000
_cell.length_c   1.000
_cell.angle_alpha   90.00
_cell.angle_beta   90.00
_cell.angle_gamma   90.00
#
_symmetry.space_group_name_H-M   'P 1'
#
loop_
_entity.id
_entity.type
_entity.pdbx_description
1 polymer ?
#
loop_
_entity_poly.entity_id
_entity_poly.type
_entity_poly.pdbx_seq_one_letter_code
_entity_poly.pdbx_strand_id
1 'polypeptide(L)'
;MKIKYKNLWIWVLVALLLFPSCKKDKEEEDTRLFMDGFVDYTIPAFVGRGETVTLTASGITDPPVVEYKWYFGASYNDTLASRTVTITFPDSLGTFT
;
A
#
# COMPACT_ATOMS: atom_id res chain seq x y z
N MET A 1 38.74 -50.58 22.92
CA MET A 1 39.37 -49.75 21.87
C MET A 1 39.63 -48.36 22.45
N LYS A 2 40.88 -48.01 22.79
CA LYS A 2 41.23 -46.71 23.40
C LYS A 2 41.38 -45.67 22.29
N ILE A 3 40.32 -44.90 22.04
CA ILE A 3 40.35 -43.79 21.07
C ILE A 3 41.31 -42.73 21.63
N LYS A 4 42.41 -42.47 20.92
CA LYS A 4 43.41 -41.47 21.32
C LYS A 4 42.75 -40.08 21.25
N TYR A 5 42.63 -39.43 22.40
CA TYR A 5 42.02 -38.10 22.58
C TYR A 5 42.57 -37.01 21.64
N LYS A 6 43.79 -37.20 21.09
CA LYS A 6 44.38 -36.31 20.10
C LYS A 6 43.59 -36.26 18.77
N ASN A 7 42.90 -37.34 18.41
CA ASN A 7 42.06 -37.40 17.21
C ASN A 7 40.58 -37.09 17.53
N LEU A 8 40.21 -36.96 18.81
CA LEU A 8 38.85 -36.64 19.25
C LEU A 8 38.45 -35.23 18.83
N TRP A 9 39.38 -34.29 18.82
CA TRP A 9 39.16 -32.91 18.36
C TRP A 9 38.74 -32.84 16.89
N ILE A 10 39.23 -33.76 16.05
CA ILE A 10 38.87 -33.83 14.63
C ILE A 10 37.40 -34.23 14.47
N TRP A 11 36.91 -35.15 15.31
CA TRP A 11 35.51 -35.56 15.29
C TRP A 11 34.56 -34.45 15.78
N VAL A 12 34.99 -33.64 16.74
CA VAL A 12 34.22 -32.48 17.21
C VAL A 12 34.12 -31.41 16.11
N LEU A 13 35.20 -31.16 15.37
CA LEU A 13 35.22 -30.18 14.28
C LEU A 13 34.32 -30.60 13.11
N VAL A 14 34.32 -31.90 12.77
CA VAL A 14 33.44 -32.47 11.73
C VAL A 14 31.98 -32.44 12.17
N ALA A 15 31.68 -32.71 13.44
CA ALA A 15 30.32 -32.60 13.97
C ALA A 15 29.80 -31.14 13.95
N LEU A 16 30.68 -30.15 14.13
CA LEU A 16 30.32 -28.74 14.07
C LEU A 16 29.93 -28.26 12.66
N LEU A 17 30.43 -28.92 11.60
CA LEU A 17 30.11 -28.63 10.20
C LEU A 17 28.78 -29.26 9.74
N LEU A 18 28.20 -30.17 10.55
CA LEU A 18 26.92 -30.82 10.25
C LEU A 18 25.72 -30.16 10.94
N PHE A 19 25.94 -29.17 11.81
CA PHE A 19 24.83 -28.29 12.17
C PHE A 19 24.42 -27.57 10.89
N PRO A 20 23.15 -27.66 10.46
CA PRO A 20 22.69 -26.93 9.31
C PRO A 20 22.97 -25.45 9.59
N SER A 21 24.03 -24.95 8.95
CA SER A 21 24.28 -23.54 8.72
C SER A 21 22.94 -22.91 8.46
N CYS A 22 22.59 -21.93 9.29
CA CYS A 22 21.29 -21.26 9.34
C CYS A 22 20.64 -21.34 7.98
N LYS A 23 19.52 -22.08 7.89
CA LYS A 23 18.66 -21.97 6.72
C LYS A 23 18.41 -20.47 6.59
N LYS A 24 19.06 -19.84 5.61
CA LYS A 24 18.67 -18.53 5.16
C LYS A 24 17.24 -18.76 4.71
N ASP A 25 16.32 -18.26 5.53
CA ASP A 25 14.89 -18.45 5.37
C ASP A 25 14.59 -18.15 3.91
N LYS A 26 13.93 -19.11 3.26
CA LYS A 26 13.62 -19.04 1.83
C LYS A 26 13.07 -17.65 1.59
N GLU A 27 13.63 -16.97 0.61
CA GLU A 27 13.18 -15.67 0.14
C GLU A 27 11.65 -15.65 0.26
N GLU A 28 11.16 -14.86 1.21
CA GLU A 28 9.73 -14.61 1.33
C GLU A 28 9.38 -13.99 -0.01
N GLU A 29 8.82 -14.82 -0.90
CA GLU A 29 8.17 -14.37 -2.12
C GLU A 29 7.24 -13.28 -1.66
N ASP A 30 7.59 -12.04 -2.03
CA ASP A 30 7.07 -10.85 -1.41
C ASP A 30 5.59 -10.73 -1.74
N THR A 31 4.73 -11.30 -0.88
CA THR A 31 3.27 -11.28 -1.06
C THR A 31 2.68 -9.90 -0.74
N ARG A 32 3.49 -8.83 -0.77
CA ARG A 32 2.99 -7.47 -0.63
C ARG A 32 2.13 -7.14 -1.85
N LEU A 33 0.87 -6.81 -1.58
CA LEU A 33 -0.03 -6.24 -2.58
C LEU A 33 0.60 -4.92 -3.06
N PHE A 34 0.94 -4.87 -4.34
CA PHE A 34 1.45 -3.69 -5.02
C PHE A 34 0.38 -3.11 -5.95
N MET A 35 0.53 -1.83 -6.25
CA MET A 35 -0.30 -1.10 -7.20
C MET A 35 0.63 -0.30 -8.11
N ASP A 36 0.46 -0.44 -9.41
CA ASP A 36 1.19 0.32 -10.42
C ASP A 36 0.33 1.45 -11.00
N GLY A 37 1.00 2.53 -11.37
CA GLY A 37 0.38 3.76 -11.87
C GLY A 37 0.23 4.83 -10.79
N PHE A 38 -0.58 5.84 -11.09
CA PHE A 38 -0.85 6.95 -10.18
C PHE A 38 -2.31 7.37 -10.30
N VAL A 39 -2.90 7.80 -9.18
CA VAL A 39 -4.28 8.30 -9.20
C VAL A 39 -4.30 9.64 -9.93
N ASP A 40 -5.04 9.69 -11.04
CA ASP A 40 -5.24 10.88 -11.84
C ASP A 40 -6.70 11.35 -11.79
N TYR A 41 -6.87 12.66 -11.63
CA TYR A 41 -8.15 13.37 -11.58
C TYR A 41 -7.94 14.85 -11.90
N THR A 42 -8.97 15.50 -12.45
CA THR A 42 -8.90 16.92 -12.82
C THR A 42 -9.90 17.73 -12.00
N ILE A 43 -9.40 18.78 -11.33
CA ILE A 43 -10.22 19.79 -10.66
C ILE A 43 -10.01 21.12 -11.38
N PRO A 44 -11.07 21.82 -11.81
CA PRO A 44 -10.94 23.14 -12.41
C PRO A 44 -10.44 24.15 -11.36
N ALA A 45 -9.59 25.09 -11.79
CA ALA A 45 -9.06 26.14 -10.92
C ALA A 45 -10.13 27.12 -10.43
N PHE A 46 -11.20 27.28 -11.21
CA PHE A 46 -12.33 28.16 -10.91
C PHE A 46 -13.63 27.43 -11.17
N VAL A 47 -14.61 27.70 -10.32
CA VAL A 47 -15.96 27.14 -10.41
C VAL A 47 -16.97 28.27 -10.26
N GLY A 48 -18.00 28.24 -11.08
CA GLY A 48 -19.14 29.13 -10.99
C GLY A 48 -19.94 28.89 -9.71
N ARG A 49 -20.58 29.97 -9.23
CA ARG A 49 -21.52 29.89 -8.11
C ARG A 49 -22.66 28.90 -8.42
N GLY A 50 -22.93 27.95 -7.52
CA GLY A 50 -23.99 26.95 -7.69
C GLY A 50 -23.65 25.84 -8.69
N GLU A 51 -22.45 25.85 -9.27
CA GLU A 51 -22.04 24.87 -10.26
C GLU A 51 -21.70 23.53 -9.59
N THR A 52 -21.89 22.48 -10.36
CA THR A 52 -21.61 21.11 -9.94
C THR A 52 -20.47 20.56 -10.78
N VAL A 53 -19.43 20.08 -10.10
CA VAL A 53 -18.25 19.49 -10.73
C VAL A 53 -18.25 17.99 -10.47
N THR A 54 -18.04 17.21 -11.53
CA THR A 54 -17.88 15.77 -11.44
C THR A 54 -16.39 15.42 -11.52
N LEU A 55 -15.89 14.73 -10.51
CA LEU A 55 -14.53 14.19 -10.47
C LEU A 55 -14.58 12.69 -10.74
N THR A 56 -13.66 12.21 -11.58
CA THR A 56 -13.52 10.78 -11.88
C THR A 56 -12.07 10.37 -11.70
N ALA A 57 -11.82 9.37 -10.87
CA ALA A 57 -10.48 8.84 -10.63
C ALA A 57 -10.09 7.83 -11.73
N SER A 58 -8.81 7.87 -12.11
CA SER A 58 -8.21 7.01 -13.12
C SER A 58 -6.70 6.83 -12.88
N GLY A 59 -5.97 6.20 -13.82
CA GLY A 59 -4.50 6.18 -13.84
C GLY A 59 -3.81 5.03 -13.09
N ILE A 60 -4.55 4.22 -12.32
CA ILE A 60 -4.06 2.92 -11.83
C ILE A 60 -4.07 1.93 -12.99
N THR A 61 -2.93 1.28 -13.24
CA THR A 61 -2.75 0.34 -14.36
C THR A 61 -2.79 -1.12 -13.92
N ASP A 62 -2.37 -1.41 -12.69
CA ASP A 62 -2.44 -2.73 -12.06
C ASP A 62 -2.66 -2.59 -10.55
N PRO A 63 -3.57 -3.36 -9.90
CA PRO A 63 -4.44 -4.37 -10.49
C PRO A 63 -5.60 -3.75 -11.30
N PRO A 64 -6.26 -4.52 -12.18
CA PRO A 64 -7.34 -4.02 -13.04
C PRO A 64 -8.61 -3.64 -12.27
N VAL A 65 -8.77 -4.15 -11.05
CA VAL A 65 -9.90 -3.87 -10.18
C VAL A 65 -9.38 -3.28 -8.88
N VAL A 66 -9.73 -2.02 -8.64
CA VAL A 66 -9.38 -1.28 -7.43
C VAL A 66 -10.59 -0.54 -6.87
N GLU A 67 -10.56 -0.32 -5.56
CA GLU A 67 -11.52 0.52 -4.85
C GLU A 67 -11.00 1.96 -4.80
N TYR A 68 -11.84 2.93 -5.15
CA TYR A 68 -11.52 4.35 -5.05
C TYR A 68 -12.23 4.97 -3.85
N LYS A 69 -11.50 5.77 -3.06
CA LYS A 69 -12.04 6.49 -1.90
C LYS A 69 -11.68 7.96 -2.00
N TRP A 70 -12.69 8.80 -1.86
CA TRP A 70 -12.53 10.25 -1.85
C TRP A 70 -12.63 10.77 -0.42
N TYR A 71 -11.67 11.61 -0.06
CA TYR A 71 -11.68 12.35 1.19
C TYR A 71 -11.80 13.84 0.87
N PHE A 72 -12.99 14.38 1.11
CA PHE A 72 -13.18 15.82 1.16
C PHE A 72 -12.97 16.21 2.62
N GLY A 73 -12.23 17.30 2.86
CA GLY A 73 -11.96 17.77 4.22
C GLY A 73 -13.23 18.26 4.94
N ALA A 74 -13.09 19.27 5.80
CA ALA A 74 -14.14 19.79 6.70
C ALA A 74 -15.56 20.03 6.10
N SER A 75 -15.72 20.03 4.77
CA SER A 75 -17.00 20.13 4.07
C SER A 75 -17.81 18.83 4.01
N TYR A 76 -17.19 17.64 4.10
CA TYR A 76 -17.88 16.35 4.13
C TYR A 76 -17.26 15.45 5.20
N ASN A 77 -17.99 15.19 6.27
CA ASN A 77 -17.56 14.28 7.35
C ASN A 77 -17.53 12.79 6.92
N ASP A 78 -17.62 12.49 5.62
CA ASP A 78 -17.81 11.14 5.12
C ASP A 78 -16.82 10.79 4.00
N THR A 79 -16.32 9.56 4.03
CA THR A 79 -15.46 9.01 2.99
C THR A 79 -16.33 8.38 1.93
N LEU A 80 -16.26 8.86 0.69
CA LEU A 80 -17.06 8.32 -0.41
C LEU A 80 -16.29 7.21 -1.14
N ALA A 81 -16.76 5.97 -1.02
CA ALA A 81 -16.23 4.82 -1.75
C ALA A 81 -16.88 4.74 -3.14
N SER A 82 -16.32 5.48 -4.11
CA SER A 82 -16.79 5.52 -5.50
C SER A 82 -15.67 5.97 -6.43
N ARG A 83 -15.69 5.50 -7.68
CA ARG A 83 -14.77 5.98 -8.74
C ARG A 83 -15.08 7.41 -9.18
N THR A 84 -16.35 7.77 -9.20
CA THR A 84 -16.84 9.08 -9.62
C THR A 84 -17.61 9.72 -8.48
N VAL A 85 -17.33 11.00 -8.23
CA VAL A 85 -17.96 11.81 -7.18
C VAL A 85 -18.37 13.15 -7.76
N THR A 86 -19.41 13.72 -7.17
CA THR A 86 -19.99 14.98 -7.62
C THR A 86 -19.97 15.96 -6.46
N ILE A 87 -19.42 17.15 -6.70
CA ILE A 87 -19.30 18.22 -5.72
C ILE A 87 -20.16 19.37 -6.22
N THR A 88 -21.14 19.74 -5.42
CA THR A 88 -21.96 20.92 -5.68
C THR A 88 -21.43 22.07 -4.84
N PHE A 89 -20.99 23.13 -5.51
CA PHE A 89 -20.52 24.33 -4.84
C PHE A 89 -21.71 25.19 -4.45
N PRO A 90 -21.76 25.71 -3.22
CA PRO A 90 -22.90 26.49 -2.78
C PRO A 90 -23.03 27.76 -3.62
N ASP A 91 -24.27 28.15 -3.87
CA ASP A 91 -24.59 29.38 -4.58
C ASP A 91 -24.54 30.63 -3.68
N SER A 92 -24.38 30.41 -2.38
CA SER A 92 -24.42 31.41 -1.33
C SER A 92 -23.27 31.19 -0.35
N LEU A 93 -22.79 32.27 0.27
CA LEU A 93 -21.82 32.16 1.35
C LEU A 93 -22.54 31.56 2.57
N GLY A 94 -21.96 30.53 3.18
CA GLY A 94 -22.49 29.97 4.42
C GLY A 94 -22.45 31.01 5.53
N THR A 95 -23.57 31.20 6.24
CA THR A 95 -23.60 31.92 7.51
C THR A 95 -23.11 30.99 8.61
N PHE A 96 -21.89 31.23 9.09
CA PHE A 96 -21.38 30.58 10.31
C PHE A 96 -21.82 31.45 11.50
N THR A 97 -22.63 30.88 12.40
CA THR A 97 -23.02 31.47 13.69
C THR A 97 -22.19 30.92 14.82
#